data_AF-A0A833ALW2-F1
#
_entry.id   AF-A0A833ALW2-F1
#
_cell.length_a   1.000
_cell.length_b   1.000
_cell.length_c   1.000
_cell.angle_alpha   90.00
_cell.angle_beta   90.00
_cell.angle_gamma   90.00
#
_symmetry.space_group_name_H-M   'P 1'
#
loop_
_entity.id
_entity.type
_entity.pdbx_description
1 polymer ?
#
loop_
_entity_poly.entity_id
_entity_poly.type
_entity_poly.pdbx_seq_one_letter_code
_entity_poly.pdbx_strand_id
1 'polypeptide(L)'
;MKTNKTIKVDYLARVEGEGGLKIRIKDGEVKDVKLNIFEPPRYFEGFLRGRKYSEAPDITARICGICPVAYQMSSIHAMEAVFGLKVNGPLRELRRLLYCGEWIESHVLHAYLLHAPDFLGYQDAIQLAGDHPEVVKAGLKLKKIGNEIVNLLGGREIHPINARIGGWYKIPSRKKFMALLEQLKWARDTAVDVVKFTSTLNFPDFERDYEYIALSHPDEYALNEGRLVSTKGLDIAVDEYEDHFEEVHMKHSTSLHSNHIG
;
A
#
# COMPACT_ATOMS: atom_id res chain seq x y z
N MET A 1 -30.38 -8.08 -34.52
CA MET A 1 -29.14 -7.53 -35.09
C MET A 1 -28.01 -7.91 -34.14
N LYS A 2 -27.03 -8.72 -34.56
CA LYS A 2 -25.93 -9.17 -33.69
C LYS A 2 -24.97 -8.00 -33.46
N THR A 3 -25.03 -7.36 -32.30
CA THR A 3 -24.25 -6.17 -31.99
C THR A 3 -22.96 -6.56 -31.27
N ASN A 4 -21.82 -6.26 -31.91
CA ASN A 4 -20.51 -6.30 -31.29
C ASN A 4 -20.17 -4.90 -30.79
N LYS A 5 -19.91 -4.73 -29.50
CA LYS A 5 -19.50 -3.47 -28.88
C LYS A 5 -18.21 -3.66 -28.08
N THR A 6 -17.31 -2.70 -28.17
CA THR A 6 -16.14 -2.63 -27.29
C THR A 6 -16.19 -1.32 -26.52
N ILE A 7 -16.08 -1.39 -25.21
CA ILE A 7 -15.92 -0.23 -24.33
C ILE A 7 -14.45 -0.19 -23.93
N LYS A 8 -13.84 0.98 -24.03
CA LYS A 8 -12.46 1.25 -23.60
C LYS A 8 -12.47 2.41 -22.63
N VAL A 9 -11.82 2.21 -21.50
CA VAL A 9 -11.41 3.25 -20.57
C VAL A 9 -9.90 3.28 -20.68
N ASP A 10 -9.38 4.25 -21.45
CA ASP A 10 -7.95 4.27 -21.78
C ASP A 10 -7.09 4.63 -20.56
N TYR A 11 -7.65 5.35 -19.59
CA TYR A 11 -6.98 5.71 -18.35
C TYR A 11 -7.94 5.66 -17.16
N LEU A 12 -7.56 4.94 -16.10
CA LEU A 12 -8.27 4.91 -14.83
C LEU A 12 -7.92 6.15 -14.01
N ALA A 13 -8.95 6.89 -13.59
CA ALA A 13 -8.79 8.04 -12.70
C ALA A 13 -8.77 7.58 -11.23
N ARG A 14 -8.17 8.41 -10.36
CA ARG A 14 -8.15 8.22 -8.89
C ARG A 14 -7.57 6.87 -8.44
N VAL A 15 -6.55 6.40 -9.15
CA VAL A 15 -5.69 5.28 -8.74
C VAL A 15 -4.22 5.75 -8.77
N GLU A 16 -3.36 5.07 -8.02
CA GLU A 16 -1.91 5.21 -8.23
C GLU A 16 -1.50 4.36 -9.42
N GLY A 17 -0.58 4.87 -10.23
CA GLY A 17 -0.12 4.18 -11.43
C GLY A 17 -0.93 4.47 -12.70
N GLU A 18 -0.65 3.68 -13.73
CA GLU A 18 -1.27 3.79 -15.06
C GLU A 18 -1.95 2.48 -15.47
N GLY A 19 -3.27 2.54 -15.63
CA GLY A 19 -4.07 1.39 -16.06
C GLY A 19 -5.31 1.79 -16.84
N GLY A 20 -5.89 0.83 -17.56
CA GLY A 20 -7.08 1.01 -18.37
C GLY A 20 -7.93 -0.25 -18.45
N LEU A 21 -9.21 -0.10 -18.78
CA LEU A 21 -10.16 -1.20 -18.85
C LEU A 21 -10.66 -1.41 -20.28
N LYS A 22 -10.70 -2.67 -20.74
CA LYS A 22 -11.29 -3.05 -22.02
C LYS A 22 -12.37 -4.09 -21.82
N ILE A 23 -13.59 -3.77 -22.24
CA ILE A 23 -14.75 -4.66 -22.13
C ILE A 23 -15.25 -4.97 -23.54
N ARG A 24 -15.34 -6.26 -23.89
CA ARG A 24 -15.93 -6.72 -25.15
C ARG A 24 -17.29 -7.32 -24.90
N ILE A 25 -18.28 -6.83 -25.63
CA ILE A 25 -19.67 -7.26 -25.55
C ILE A 25 -20.08 -7.79 -26.92
N LYS A 26 -20.70 -8.96 -26.94
CA LYS A 26 -21.23 -9.59 -28.16
C LYS A 26 -22.61 -10.13 -27.86
N ASP A 27 -23.56 -9.77 -28.70
CA ASP A 27 -24.95 -10.25 -28.62
C ASP A 27 -25.58 -9.95 -27.24
N GLY A 28 -25.25 -8.77 -26.68
CA GLY A 28 -25.74 -8.33 -25.37
C GLY A 28 -24.97 -8.88 -24.16
N GLU A 29 -24.05 -9.83 -24.37
CA GLU A 29 -23.31 -10.48 -23.28
C GLU A 29 -21.85 -10.01 -23.23
N VAL A 30 -21.32 -9.80 -22.02
CA VAL A 30 -19.90 -9.55 -21.80
C VAL A 30 -19.11 -10.83 -22.11
N LYS A 31 -18.16 -10.73 -23.04
CA LYS A 31 -17.31 -11.86 -23.48
C LYS A 31 -15.87 -11.79 -22.99
N ASP A 32 -15.38 -10.59 -22.66
CA ASP A 32 -14.00 -10.38 -22.23
C ASP A 32 -13.94 -9.07 -21.42
N VAL A 33 -13.24 -9.08 -20.29
CA VAL A 33 -12.92 -7.91 -19.47
C VAL A 33 -11.43 -7.97 -19.14
N LYS A 34 -10.70 -6.91 -19.48
CA LYS A 34 -9.26 -6.83 -19.24
C LYS A 34 -8.90 -5.53 -18.56
N LEU A 35 -8.31 -5.64 -17.37
CA LEU A 35 -7.52 -4.59 -16.75
C LEU A 35 -6.13 -4.64 -17.40
N ASN A 36 -5.73 -3.54 -18.03
CA ASN A 36 -4.45 -3.42 -18.71
C ASN A 36 -3.62 -2.43 -17.91
N ILE A 37 -2.56 -2.90 -17.26
CA ILE A 37 -1.56 -2.01 -16.68
C ILE A 37 -0.53 -1.73 -17.77
N PHE A 38 -0.24 -0.47 -18.03
CA PHE A 38 0.68 -0.08 -19.11
C PHE A 38 1.78 0.87 -18.63
N GLU A 39 1.96 0.97 -17.32
CA GLU A 39 3.10 1.66 -16.73
C GLU A 39 4.41 1.23 -17.38
N PRO A 40 5.28 2.18 -17.74
CA PRO A 40 6.55 1.86 -18.35
C PRO A 40 7.41 1.07 -17.35
N PRO A 41 8.00 -0.08 -17.75
CA PRO A 41 8.88 -0.83 -16.88
C PRO A 41 10.10 0.03 -16.49
N ARG A 42 10.31 0.16 -15.18
CA ARG A 42 11.41 0.95 -14.60
C ARG A 42 12.67 0.12 -14.32
N TYR A 43 12.58 -1.21 -14.47
CA TYR A 43 13.68 -2.16 -14.40
C TYR A 43 14.52 -2.10 -13.10
N PHE A 44 13.86 -1.89 -11.95
CA PHE A 44 14.51 -1.85 -10.63
C PHE A 44 15.38 -3.07 -10.36
N GLU A 45 14.87 -4.27 -10.62
CA GLU A 45 15.59 -5.53 -10.42
C GLU A 45 16.85 -5.62 -11.29
N GLY A 46 16.78 -5.11 -12.53
CA GLY A 46 17.88 -5.11 -13.47
C GLY A 46 19.01 -4.17 -13.04
N PHE A 47 18.69 -2.91 -12.71
CA PHE A 47 19.72 -1.93 -12.38
C PHE A 47 20.26 -2.04 -10.95
N LEU A 48 19.55 -2.74 -10.04
CA LEU A 48 20.05 -3.00 -8.68
C LEU A 48 21.25 -3.97 -8.69
N ARG A 49 21.42 -4.76 -9.76
CA ARG A 49 22.58 -5.64 -9.93
C ARG A 49 23.89 -4.83 -9.90
N GLY A 50 24.83 -5.27 -9.06
CA GLY A 50 26.13 -4.61 -8.89
C GLY A 50 26.12 -3.33 -8.04
N ARG A 51 24.96 -2.86 -7.56
CA ARG A 51 24.87 -1.77 -6.59
C ARG A 51 25.33 -2.23 -5.20
N LYS A 52 25.74 -1.30 -4.35
CA LYS A 52 26.02 -1.64 -2.95
C LYS A 52 24.72 -1.95 -2.25
N TYR A 53 24.73 -2.99 -1.42
CA TYR A 53 23.59 -3.42 -0.63
C TYR A 53 22.95 -2.28 0.19
N SER A 54 23.77 -1.32 0.66
CA SER A 54 23.33 -0.16 1.44
C SER A 54 22.56 0.88 0.63
N GLU A 55 22.66 0.88 -0.69
CA GLU A 55 21.92 1.78 -1.58
C GLU A 55 20.50 1.28 -1.85
N ALA A 56 20.25 -0.03 -1.72
CA ALA A 56 18.98 -0.64 -2.09
C ALA A 56 17.77 -0.02 -1.38
N PRO A 57 17.77 0.20 -0.04
CA PRO A 57 16.60 0.77 0.65
C PRO A 57 16.23 2.18 0.17
N ASP A 58 17.22 2.99 -0.19
CA ASP A 58 16.96 4.30 -0.76
C ASP A 58 16.43 4.18 -2.18
N ILE A 59 17.04 3.34 -3.02
CA ILE A 59 16.60 3.25 -4.42
C ILE A 59 15.18 2.68 -4.50
N THR A 60 14.87 1.59 -3.80
CA THR A 60 13.55 0.94 -3.86
C THR A 60 12.43 1.81 -3.29
N ALA A 61 12.72 2.70 -2.34
CA ALA A 61 11.74 3.68 -1.88
C ALA A 61 11.17 4.56 -3.02
N ARG A 62 11.86 4.67 -4.17
CA ARG A 62 11.39 5.45 -5.34
C ARG A 62 10.48 4.64 -6.28
N ILE A 63 10.12 3.40 -5.92
CA ILE A 63 9.14 2.61 -6.68
C ILE A 63 7.74 3.21 -6.55
N CYS A 64 7.36 3.75 -5.39
CA CYS A 64 6.07 4.42 -5.22
C CYS A 64 6.20 5.60 -4.27
N GLY A 65 5.53 6.71 -4.61
CA GLY A 65 5.50 7.91 -3.76
C GLY A 65 4.55 7.81 -2.56
N ILE A 66 3.63 6.84 -2.56
CA ILE A 66 2.64 6.61 -1.49
C ILE A 66 3.15 5.57 -0.48
N CYS A 67 3.76 4.47 -0.93
CA CYS A 67 4.25 3.40 -0.04
C CYS A 67 5.79 3.24 0.01
N PRO A 68 6.59 4.32 0.13
CA PRO A 68 8.04 4.21 0.09
C PRO A 68 8.64 3.46 1.30
N VAL A 69 8.02 3.50 2.48
CA VAL A 69 8.43 2.74 3.68
C VAL A 69 8.30 1.25 3.43
N ALA A 70 7.21 0.79 2.81
CA ALA A 70 7.04 -0.61 2.45
C ALA A 70 8.23 -1.15 1.64
N TYR A 71 8.61 -0.47 0.55
CA TYR A 71 9.77 -0.86 -0.27
C TYR A 71 11.10 -0.75 0.48
N GLN A 72 11.30 0.34 1.22
CA GLN A 72 12.51 0.57 1.99
C GLN A 72 12.73 -0.54 3.03
N MET A 73 11.68 -0.88 3.78
CA MET A 73 11.75 -1.84 4.85
C MET A 73 11.83 -3.28 4.34
N SER A 74 11.14 -3.63 3.25
CA SER A 74 11.36 -4.92 2.58
C SER A 74 12.82 -5.09 2.15
N SER A 75 13.43 -4.03 1.60
CA SER A 75 14.85 -4.05 1.23
C SER A 75 15.76 -4.19 2.46
N ILE A 76 15.46 -3.48 3.54
CA ILE A 76 16.22 -3.59 4.80
C ILE A 76 16.12 -5.00 5.36
N HIS A 77 14.93 -5.59 5.42
CA HIS A 77 14.72 -6.93 5.95
C HIS A 77 15.44 -7.99 5.11
N ALA A 78 15.38 -7.89 3.77
CA ALA A 78 16.12 -8.78 2.89
C ALA A 78 17.64 -8.74 3.17
N MET A 79 18.21 -7.53 3.34
CA MET A 79 19.63 -7.38 3.64
C MET A 79 19.98 -7.86 5.05
N GLU A 80 19.11 -7.62 6.03
CA GLU A 80 19.30 -8.11 7.40
C GLU A 80 19.26 -9.63 7.48
N ALA A 81 18.38 -10.29 6.73
CA ALA A 81 18.35 -11.73 6.59
C ALA A 81 19.67 -12.27 6.02
N VAL A 82 20.19 -11.67 4.94
CA VAL A 82 21.48 -12.05 4.34
C VAL A 82 22.64 -11.93 5.34
N PHE A 83 22.62 -10.92 6.21
CA PHE A 83 23.66 -10.72 7.22
C PHE A 83 23.39 -11.45 8.55
N GLY A 84 22.29 -12.18 8.69
CA GLY A 84 21.89 -12.80 9.96
C GLY A 84 21.64 -11.79 11.09
N LEU A 85 21.25 -10.57 10.74
CA LEU A 85 20.97 -9.49 11.70
C LEU A 85 19.52 -9.54 12.16
N LYS A 86 19.32 -9.40 13.49
CA LYS A 86 17.99 -9.27 14.08
C LYS A 86 17.88 -8.00 14.89
N VAL A 87 16.99 -7.10 14.47
CA VAL A 87 16.69 -5.86 15.20
C VAL A 87 15.54 -6.13 16.17
N ASN A 88 15.77 -5.94 17.47
CA ASN A 88 14.80 -6.24 18.53
C ASN A 88 14.52 -5.01 19.41
N GLY A 89 13.50 -5.14 20.25
CA GLY A 89 13.19 -4.16 21.30
C GLY A 89 12.85 -2.78 20.72
N PRO A 90 13.25 -1.68 21.39
CA PRO A 90 12.81 -0.33 21.00
C PRO A 90 13.13 0.06 19.56
N LEU A 91 14.21 -0.43 18.95
CA LEU A 91 14.55 -0.10 17.56
C LEU A 91 13.59 -0.74 16.55
N ARG A 92 13.08 -1.95 16.86
CA ARG A 92 12.03 -2.63 16.09
C ARG A 92 10.71 -1.89 16.22
N GLU A 93 10.34 -1.49 17.44
CA GLU A 93 9.10 -0.75 17.69
C GLU A 93 9.05 0.59 16.93
N LEU A 94 10.18 1.26 16.74
CA LEU A 94 10.24 2.45 15.91
C LEU A 94 9.99 2.15 14.42
N ARG A 95 10.35 0.96 13.93
CA ARG A 95 10.06 0.54 12.53
C ARG A 95 8.57 0.30 12.37
N ARG A 96 7.96 -0.34 13.36
CA ARG A 96 6.52 -0.51 13.44
C ARG A 96 5.80 0.84 13.43
N LEU A 97 6.27 1.80 14.24
CA LEU A 97 5.72 3.16 14.26
C LEU A 97 5.86 3.88 12.91
N LEU A 98 6.99 3.70 12.20
CA LEU A 98 7.18 4.24 10.86
C LEU A 98 6.15 3.68 9.86
N TYR A 99 5.92 2.37 9.87
CA TYR A 99 4.87 1.73 9.07
C TYR A 99 3.47 2.24 9.42
N CYS A 100 3.15 2.39 10.71
CA CYS A 100 1.87 2.95 11.12
C CYS A 100 1.66 4.36 10.55
N GLY A 101 2.71 5.18 10.48
CA GLY A 101 2.67 6.50 9.85
C GLY A 101 2.28 6.43 8.37
N GLU A 102 2.95 5.57 7.61
CA GLU A 102 2.64 5.34 6.18
C GLU A 102 1.23 4.76 5.99
N TRP A 103 0.82 3.80 6.81
CA TRP A 103 -0.51 3.19 6.69
C TRP A 103 -1.62 4.19 6.96
N ILE A 104 -1.47 5.03 7.98
CA ILE A 104 -2.44 6.09 8.28
C ILE A 104 -2.54 7.05 7.08
N GLU A 105 -1.41 7.51 6.53
CA GLU A 105 -1.47 8.46 5.43
C GLU A 105 -2.04 7.82 4.14
N SER A 106 -1.61 6.61 3.81
CA SER A 106 -2.00 5.88 2.60
C SER A 106 -3.47 5.47 2.64
N HIS A 107 -3.94 4.85 3.73
CA HIS A 107 -5.32 4.39 3.84
C HIS A 107 -6.31 5.56 3.84
N VAL A 108 -5.96 6.66 4.51
CA VAL A 108 -6.83 7.84 4.56
C VAL A 108 -6.84 8.57 3.21
N LEU A 109 -5.70 8.69 2.55
CA LEU A 109 -5.62 9.18 1.16
C LEU A 109 -6.56 8.38 0.26
N HIS A 110 -6.47 7.05 0.32
CA HIS A 110 -7.29 6.15 -0.48
C HIS A 110 -8.79 6.28 -0.15
N ALA A 111 -9.16 6.17 1.12
CA ALA A 111 -10.56 6.21 1.55
C ALA A 111 -11.23 7.56 1.22
N TYR A 112 -10.58 8.69 1.53
CA TYR A 112 -11.23 10.00 1.45
C TYR A 112 -11.05 10.71 0.11
N LEU A 113 -9.89 10.60 -0.51
CA LEU A 113 -9.59 11.37 -1.73
C LEU A 113 -9.83 10.56 -3.00
N LEU A 114 -9.68 9.23 -2.92
CA LEU A 114 -9.85 8.35 -4.07
C LEU A 114 -11.24 7.71 -4.10
N HIS A 115 -11.67 7.05 -3.02
CA HIS A 115 -12.88 6.23 -3.00
C HIS A 115 -14.16 6.99 -2.63
N ALA A 116 -14.15 7.81 -1.57
CA ALA A 116 -15.35 8.49 -1.08
C ALA A 116 -16.14 9.26 -2.16
N PRO A 117 -15.52 9.93 -3.14
CA PRO A 117 -16.27 10.58 -4.22
C PRO A 117 -17.19 9.62 -4.98
N ASP A 118 -16.76 8.38 -5.27
CA ASP A 118 -17.60 7.41 -5.98
C ASP A 118 -18.83 7.01 -5.17
N PHE A 119 -18.64 6.68 -3.89
CA PHE A 119 -19.74 6.25 -3.03
C PHE A 119 -20.75 7.36 -2.74
N LEU A 120 -20.31 8.61 -2.81
CA LEU A 120 -21.13 9.79 -2.52
C LEU A 120 -21.64 10.51 -3.77
N GLY A 121 -21.31 10.01 -4.97
CA GLY A 121 -21.80 10.56 -6.24
C GLY A 121 -21.08 11.81 -6.74
N TYR A 122 -19.84 12.05 -6.30
CA TYR A 122 -18.99 13.16 -6.74
C TYR A 122 -17.94 12.71 -7.75
N GLN A 123 -17.52 13.63 -8.63
CA GLN A 123 -16.46 13.35 -9.61
C GLN A 123 -15.06 13.27 -8.97
N ASP A 124 -14.84 14.04 -7.93
CA ASP A 124 -13.56 14.19 -7.27
C ASP A 124 -13.71 14.70 -5.83
N ALA A 125 -12.60 14.68 -5.09
CA ALA A 125 -12.56 15.13 -3.70
C ALA A 125 -12.74 16.64 -3.52
N ILE A 126 -12.52 17.45 -4.58
CA ILE A 126 -12.67 18.91 -4.53
C ILE A 126 -14.16 19.27 -4.53
N GLN A 127 -14.95 18.64 -5.40
CA GLN A 127 -16.40 18.79 -5.41
C GLN A 127 -17.01 18.25 -4.11
N LEU A 128 -16.54 17.09 -3.65
CA LEU A 128 -16.93 16.56 -2.34
C LEU A 128 -16.63 17.55 -1.20
N ALA A 129 -15.51 18.27 -1.26
CA ALA A 129 -15.17 19.28 -0.25
C ALA A 129 -16.08 20.51 -0.28
N GLY A 130 -16.73 20.80 -1.42
CA GLY A 130 -17.70 21.89 -1.52
C GLY A 130 -18.92 21.65 -0.63
N ASP A 131 -19.44 20.42 -0.63
CA ASP A 131 -20.65 20.05 0.10
C ASP A 131 -20.36 19.40 1.46
N HIS A 132 -19.22 18.70 1.58
CA HIS A 132 -18.80 17.99 2.79
C HIS A 132 -17.38 18.39 3.24
N PRO A 133 -17.11 19.68 3.51
CA PRO A 133 -15.77 20.17 3.83
C PRO A 133 -15.17 19.50 5.07
N GLU A 134 -15.98 19.17 6.07
CA GLU A 134 -15.51 18.56 7.32
C GLU A 134 -15.00 17.12 7.12
N VAL A 135 -15.62 16.36 6.20
CA VAL A 135 -15.19 15.00 5.83
C VAL A 135 -13.80 15.06 5.19
N VAL A 136 -13.62 15.95 4.21
CA VAL A 136 -12.33 16.09 3.50
C VAL A 136 -11.25 16.65 4.41
N LYS A 137 -11.56 17.66 5.25
CA LYS A 137 -10.61 18.20 6.24
C LYS A 137 -10.17 17.15 7.25
N ALA A 138 -11.08 16.31 7.75
CA ALA A 138 -10.75 15.22 8.67
C ALA A 138 -9.76 14.24 8.03
N GLY A 139 -10.04 13.81 6.79
CA GLY A 139 -9.13 12.96 6.01
C GLY A 139 -7.76 13.61 5.80
N LEU A 140 -7.70 14.86 5.35
CA LEU A 140 -6.43 15.58 5.16
C LEU A 140 -5.64 15.75 6.47
N LYS A 141 -6.32 15.98 7.60
CA LYS A 141 -5.66 16.10 8.91
C LYS A 141 -5.11 14.77 9.39
N LEU A 142 -5.87 13.68 9.25
CA LEU A 142 -5.38 12.33 9.55
C LEU A 142 -4.18 11.97 8.68
N LYS A 143 -4.26 12.22 7.37
CA LYS A 143 -3.15 12.02 6.43
C LYS A 143 -1.91 12.79 6.88
N LYS A 144 -2.07 14.06 7.24
CA LYS A 144 -0.97 14.90 7.74
C LYS A 144 -0.33 14.31 9.01
N ILE A 145 -1.11 13.77 9.93
CA ILE A 145 -0.59 13.16 11.16
C ILE A 145 0.23 11.89 10.85
N GLY A 146 -0.22 11.06 9.89
CA GLY A 146 0.58 9.96 9.34
C GLY A 146 1.92 10.44 8.79
N ASN A 147 1.90 11.47 7.93
CA ASN A 147 3.11 12.11 7.40
C ASN A 147 4.00 12.69 8.51
N GLU A 148 3.45 13.23 9.59
CA GLU A 148 4.24 13.78 10.71
C GLU A 148 5.02 12.68 11.45
N ILE A 149 4.45 11.47 11.59
CA ILE A 149 5.17 10.30 12.11
C ILE A 149 6.33 9.94 11.17
N VAL A 150 6.05 9.81 9.87
CA VAL A 150 7.05 9.44 8.86
C VAL A 150 8.14 10.50 8.76
N ASN A 151 7.80 11.78 8.84
CA ASN A 151 8.78 12.86 8.83
C ASN A 151 9.64 12.88 10.10
N LEU A 152 9.04 12.69 11.28
CA LEU A 152 9.77 12.66 12.55
C LEU A 152 10.78 11.52 12.59
N LEU A 153 10.36 10.32 12.18
CA LEU A 153 11.17 9.10 12.24
C LEU A 153 12.05 8.91 11.01
N GLY A 154 11.50 9.10 9.82
CA GLY A 154 12.15 8.88 8.53
C GLY A 154 12.95 10.08 8.02
N GLY A 155 12.78 11.26 8.63
CA GLY A 155 13.46 12.51 8.26
C GLY A 155 12.82 13.27 7.10
N ARG A 156 11.92 12.62 6.35
CA ARG A 156 11.12 13.16 5.25
C ARG A 156 9.79 12.43 5.22
N GLU A 157 8.72 13.11 4.81
CA GLU A 157 7.39 12.49 4.65
C GLU A 157 7.32 11.53 3.45
N ILE A 158 8.04 11.82 2.38
CA ILE A 158 8.12 10.98 1.17
C ILE A 158 9.58 10.63 0.91
N HIS A 159 9.83 9.36 0.60
CA HIS A 159 11.16 8.77 0.47
C HIS A 159 12.02 9.03 1.73
N PRO A 160 11.63 8.49 2.90
CA PRO A 160 12.39 8.64 4.14
C PRO A 160 13.81 8.07 3.99
N ILE A 161 14.76 8.61 4.74
CA ILE A 161 16.21 8.34 4.59
C ILE A 161 16.88 7.91 5.89
N ASN A 162 16.12 7.80 6.98
CA ASN A 162 16.69 7.59 8.31
C ASN A 162 16.76 6.10 8.73
N ALA A 163 15.90 5.25 8.15
CA ALA A 163 15.98 3.81 8.36
C ALA A 163 17.21 3.24 7.64
N ARG A 164 17.90 2.30 8.28
CA ARG A 164 19.06 1.62 7.71
C ARG A 164 19.11 0.16 8.11
N ILE A 165 19.97 -0.58 7.42
CA ILE A 165 20.33 -1.94 7.80
C ILE A 165 20.93 -1.92 9.21
N GLY A 166 20.38 -2.75 10.09
CA GLY A 166 20.71 -2.83 11.51
C GLY A 166 20.08 -1.75 12.39
N GLY A 167 19.17 -0.90 11.87
CA GLY A 167 18.39 0.03 12.69
C GLY A 167 18.17 1.40 12.05
N TRP A 168 18.78 2.44 12.63
CA TRP A 168 18.51 3.86 12.31
C TRP A 168 19.80 4.67 12.25
N TYR A 169 19.84 5.72 11.41
CA TYR A 169 20.93 6.70 11.45
C TYR A 169 20.80 7.61 12.68
N LYS A 170 19.59 8.04 13.02
CA LYS A 170 19.32 8.92 14.17
C LYS A 170 17.98 8.63 14.83
N ILE A 171 17.94 8.56 16.16
CA ILE A 171 16.69 8.44 16.91
C ILE A 171 16.23 9.82 17.39
N PRO A 172 14.98 10.25 17.13
CA PRO A 172 14.45 11.49 17.70
C PRO A 172 14.39 11.44 19.23
N SER A 173 14.49 12.59 19.89
CA SER A 173 14.37 12.65 21.34
C SER A 173 12.92 12.39 21.78
N ARG A 174 12.73 11.85 22.99
CA ARG A 174 11.41 11.66 23.60
C ARG A 174 10.54 12.91 23.54
N LYS A 175 11.13 14.10 23.76
CA LYS A 175 10.43 15.39 23.68
C LYS A 175 9.76 15.60 22.30
N LYS A 176 10.41 15.19 21.22
CA LYS A 176 9.83 15.32 19.86
C LYS A 176 8.66 14.37 19.65
N PHE A 177 8.74 13.14 20.15
CA PHE A 177 7.59 12.22 20.11
C PHE A 177 6.41 12.72 20.93
N MET A 178 6.68 13.23 22.15
CA MET A 178 5.64 13.77 23.02
C MET A 178 4.91 14.97 22.39
N ALA A 179 5.56 15.72 21.50
CA ALA A 179 4.92 16.82 20.77
C ALA A 179 3.82 16.35 19.79
N LEU A 180 3.83 15.07 19.38
CA LEU A 180 2.79 14.49 18.53
C LEU A 180 1.64 13.88 19.34
N LEU A 181 1.79 13.69 20.66
CA LEU A 181 0.88 12.84 21.45
C LEU A 181 -0.58 13.28 21.37
N GLU A 182 -0.87 14.57 21.54
CA GLU A 182 -2.25 15.06 21.49
C GLU A 182 -2.86 14.94 20.09
N GLN A 183 -2.05 15.11 19.04
CA GLN A 183 -2.50 14.89 17.66
C GLN A 183 -2.79 13.41 17.42
N LEU A 184 -1.96 12.50 17.95
CA LEU A 184 -2.16 11.05 17.82
C LEU A 184 -3.40 10.55 18.58
N LYS A 185 -3.68 11.12 19.76
CA LYS A 185 -4.94 10.85 20.48
C LYS A 185 -6.16 11.25 19.65
N TRP A 186 -6.12 12.47 19.11
CA TRP A 186 -7.17 12.95 18.20
C TRP A 186 -7.30 12.05 16.97
N ALA A 187 -6.18 11.62 16.37
CA ALA A 187 -6.17 10.77 15.18
C ALA A 187 -6.78 9.39 15.47
N ARG A 188 -6.44 8.77 16.62
CA ARG A 188 -7.03 7.51 17.08
C ARG A 188 -8.55 7.63 17.19
N ASP A 189 -9.03 8.67 17.86
CA ASP A 189 -10.47 8.85 18.09
C ASP A 189 -11.19 9.12 16.76
N THR A 190 -10.60 9.94 15.89
CA THR A 190 -11.15 10.23 14.56
C THR A 190 -11.12 8.99 13.64
N ALA A 191 -10.11 8.12 13.76
CA ALA A 191 -10.05 6.87 12.99
C ALA A 191 -11.25 5.95 13.27
N VAL A 192 -11.78 5.96 14.50
CA VAL A 192 -13.02 5.23 14.83
C VAL A 192 -14.21 5.83 14.08
N ASP A 193 -14.28 7.16 13.97
CA ASP A 193 -15.35 7.82 13.22
C ASP A 193 -15.20 7.59 11.71
N VAL A 194 -13.97 7.48 11.20
CA VAL A 194 -13.72 7.04 9.82
C VAL A 194 -14.31 5.66 9.59
N VAL A 195 -14.04 4.69 10.47
CA VAL A 195 -14.57 3.33 10.35
C VAL A 195 -16.11 3.35 10.32
N LYS A 196 -16.74 4.09 11.24
CA LYS A 196 -18.21 4.25 11.25
C LYS A 196 -18.72 4.83 9.94
N PHE A 197 -18.12 5.91 9.44
CA PHE A 197 -18.50 6.50 8.16
C PHE A 197 -18.34 5.50 7.00
N THR A 198 -17.19 4.82 6.91
CA THR A 198 -16.96 3.85 5.83
C THR A 198 -17.93 2.67 5.87
N SER A 199 -18.41 2.29 7.07
CA SER A 199 -19.41 1.23 7.21
C SER A 199 -20.81 1.61 6.71
N THR A 200 -21.09 2.90 6.48
CA THR A 200 -22.36 3.34 5.91
C THR A 200 -22.32 3.45 4.39
N LEU A 201 -21.15 3.25 3.76
CA LEU A 201 -21.02 3.30 2.31
C LEU A 201 -21.67 2.05 1.69
N ASN A 202 -22.36 2.25 0.56
CA ASN A 202 -23.07 1.17 -0.10
C ASN A 202 -22.12 0.38 -1.01
N PHE A 203 -21.72 -0.81 -0.58
CA PHE A 203 -20.92 -1.72 -1.37
C PHE A 203 -21.82 -2.68 -2.18
N PRO A 204 -21.44 -3.03 -3.42
CA PRO A 204 -22.14 -4.06 -4.16
C PRO A 204 -22.00 -5.42 -3.44
N ASP A 205 -23.07 -6.20 -3.41
CA ASP A 205 -23.03 -7.59 -2.96
C ASP A 205 -22.26 -8.42 -4.00
N PHE A 206 -20.97 -8.63 -3.71
CA PHE A 206 -20.04 -9.29 -4.62
C PHE A 206 -19.10 -10.19 -3.83
N GLU A 207 -19.43 -11.48 -3.82
CA GLU A 207 -18.58 -12.52 -3.28
C GLU A 207 -17.98 -13.38 -4.40
N ARG A 208 -16.70 -13.72 -4.26
CA ARG A 208 -16.03 -14.69 -5.11
C ARG A 208 -15.15 -15.56 -4.24
N ASP A 209 -14.98 -16.82 -4.65
CA ASP A 209 -14.03 -17.73 -4.02
C ASP A 209 -12.60 -17.28 -4.34
N TYR A 210 -12.04 -16.47 -3.45
CA TYR A 210 -10.65 -16.03 -3.48
C TYR A 210 -9.85 -16.72 -2.38
N GLU A 211 -8.59 -17.01 -2.67
CA GLU A 211 -7.60 -17.24 -1.64
C GLU A 211 -7.06 -15.88 -1.18
N TYR A 212 -7.26 -15.55 0.10
CA TYR A 212 -6.70 -14.35 0.68
C TYR A 212 -5.38 -14.71 1.35
N ILE A 213 -4.33 -13.97 1.04
CA ILE A 213 -2.99 -14.16 1.57
C ILE A 213 -2.59 -12.91 2.36
N ALA A 214 -2.00 -13.12 3.53
CA ALA A 214 -1.53 -12.04 4.39
C ALA A 214 -0.33 -12.50 5.22
N LEU A 215 0.39 -11.54 5.79
CA LEU A 215 1.30 -11.85 6.88
C LEU A 215 0.50 -12.15 8.15
N SER A 216 1.01 -13.09 8.95
CA SER A 216 0.52 -13.42 10.28
C SER A 216 1.67 -13.41 11.28
N HIS A 217 1.44 -12.84 12.46
CA HIS A 217 2.41 -12.77 13.54
C HIS A 217 1.71 -13.20 14.84
N PRO A 218 2.35 -14.02 15.70
CA PRO A 218 1.69 -14.61 16.86
C PRO A 218 1.17 -13.58 17.87
N ASP A 219 1.89 -12.47 18.04
CA ASP A 219 1.64 -11.53 19.14
C ASP A 219 1.10 -10.16 18.71
N GLU A 220 1.05 -9.85 17.41
CA GLU A 220 0.68 -8.51 16.93
C GLU A 220 0.08 -8.55 15.52
N TYR A 221 -0.60 -7.47 15.13
CA TYR A 221 -1.03 -7.31 13.74
C TYR A 221 0.20 -7.19 12.83
N ALA A 222 0.35 -8.12 11.90
CA ALA A 222 1.52 -8.23 11.06
C ALA A 222 1.57 -7.09 10.02
N LEU A 223 2.58 -6.22 10.14
CA LEU A 223 2.82 -5.12 9.20
C LEU A 223 4.03 -5.39 8.30
N ASN A 224 5.11 -5.86 8.90
CA ASN A 224 6.43 -5.90 8.27
C ASN A 224 7.22 -7.19 8.58
N GLU A 225 6.71 -8.03 9.47
CA GLU A 225 7.32 -9.26 9.95
C GLU A 225 6.22 -10.29 10.22
N GLY A 226 6.52 -11.57 10.01
CA GLY A 226 5.56 -12.66 10.21
C GLY A 226 5.78 -13.80 9.23
N ARG A 227 4.83 -14.73 9.23
CA ARG A 227 4.71 -15.83 8.26
C ARG A 227 3.66 -15.48 7.23
N LEU A 228 3.82 -15.98 6.01
CA LEU A 228 2.82 -15.81 4.95
C LEU A 228 1.75 -16.89 5.10
N VAL A 229 0.51 -16.50 5.34
CA VAL A 229 -0.62 -17.41 5.55
C VAL A 229 -1.75 -17.15 4.57
N SER A 230 -2.59 -18.16 4.30
CA SER A 230 -3.79 -18.00 3.47
C SER A 230 -5.07 -18.57 4.06
N THR A 231 -6.23 -18.13 3.54
CA THR A 231 -7.54 -18.70 3.86
C THR A 231 -7.75 -20.12 3.35
N LYS A 232 -6.84 -20.64 2.52
CA LYS A 232 -6.89 -22.00 1.97
C LYS A 232 -5.78 -22.91 2.52
N GLY A 233 -5.10 -22.49 3.59
CA GLY A 233 -4.22 -23.34 4.38
C GLY A 233 -2.73 -23.20 4.09
N LEU A 234 -2.30 -22.22 3.28
CA LEU A 234 -0.89 -21.86 3.17
C LEU A 234 -0.39 -21.33 4.51
N ASP A 235 0.80 -21.76 4.93
CA ASP A 235 1.52 -21.24 6.08
C ASP A 235 3.02 -21.47 5.87
N ILE A 236 3.72 -20.46 5.35
CA ILE A 236 5.13 -20.55 4.95
C ILE A 236 5.95 -19.39 5.50
N ALA A 237 7.27 -19.56 5.56
CA ALA A 237 8.19 -18.44 5.75
C ALA A 237 8.23 -17.57 4.47
N VAL A 238 8.58 -16.29 4.63
CA VAL A 238 8.54 -15.33 3.51
C VAL A 238 9.61 -15.64 2.45
N ASP A 239 10.72 -16.27 2.84
CA ASP A 239 11.79 -16.71 1.93
C ASP A 239 11.43 -17.96 1.12
N GLU A 240 10.33 -18.64 1.46
CA GLU A 240 9.76 -19.76 0.69
C GLU A 240 8.77 -19.27 -0.39
N TYR A 241 8.59 -17.95 -0.58
CA TYR A 241 7.61 -17.39 -1.52
C TYR A 241 7.78 -17.94 -2.95
N GLU A 242 9.00 -17.95 -3.49
CA GLU A 242 9.26 -18.38 -4.87
C GLU A 242 9.04 -19.89 -5.09
N ASP A 243 8.96 -20.69 -4.02
CA ASP A 243 8.65 -22.13 -4.12
C ASP A 243 7.13 -22.38 -4.22
N HIS A 244 6.33 -21.38 -3.84
CA HIS A 244 4.87 -21.46 -3.75
C HIS A 244 4.15 -20.51 -4.71
N PHE A 245 4.83 -19.58 -5.37
CA PHE A 245 4.20 -18.62 -6.27
C PHE A 245 4.93 -18.55 -7.61
N GLU A 246 4.16 -18.51 -8.70
CA GLU A 246 4.69 -18.30 -10.05
C GLU A 246 4.14 -17.00 -10.64
N GLU A 247 5.04 -16.14 -11.12
CA GLU A 247 4.68 -14.92 -11.83
C GLU A 247 4.66 -15.12 -13.36
N VAL A 248 3.54 -14.77 -13.98
CA VAL A 248 3.31 -14.97 -15.41
C VAL A 248 3.13 -13.64 -16.14
N HIS A 249 3.83 -13.50 -17.27
CA HIS A 249 3.65 -12.36 -18.17
C HIS A 249 2.34 -12.45 -18.95
N MET A 250 1.62 -11.33 -18.99
CA MET A 250 0.40 -11.21 -19.78
C MET A 250 0.60 -10.28 -20.96
N LYS A 251 0.24 -10.72 -22.18
CA LYS A 251 0.42 -9.93 -23.42
C LYS A 251 -0.22 -8.52 -23.39
N HIS A 252 -1.17 -8.29 -22.49
CA HIS A 252 -1.97 -7.06 -22.43
C HIS A 252 -1.63 -6.18 -21.22
N SER A 253 -0.66 -6.56 -20.40
CA SER A 253 -0.33 -5.88 -19.15
C SER A 253 1.18 -5.89 -18.91
N THR A 254 1.75 -4.78 -18.42
CA THR A 254 3.12 -4.74 -17.91
C THR A 254 3.22 -5.29 -16.48
N SER A 255 2.11 -5.33 -15.74
CA SER A 255 2.03 -6.03 -14.45
C SER A 255 1.95 -7.54 -14.64
N LEU A 256 2.71 -8.27 -13.82
CA LEU A 256 2.72 -9.73 -13.76
C LEU A 256 1.46 -10.26 -13.07
N HIS A 257 1.10 -11.49 -13.40
CA HIS A 257 0.04 -12.23 -12.71
C HIS A 257 0.70 -13.30 -11.84
N SER A 258 0.59 -13.16 -10.52
CA SER A 258 1.09 -14.15 -9.56
C SER A 258 0.00 -15.21 -9.29
N ASN A 259 0.39 -16.50 -9.35
CA ASN A 259 -0.47 -17.64 -9.05
C ASN A 259 0.17 -18.45 -7.92
N HIS A 260 -0.64 -18.85 -6.94
CA HIS A 260 -0.24 -19.85 -5.94
C HIS A 260 -0.14 -21.22 -6.63
N ILE A 261 1.02 -21.86 -6.52
CA ILE A 261 1.35 -23.18 -7.04
C ILE A 261 1.51 -24.17 -5.87
N GLY A 262 0.58 -25.12 -5.77
CA GLY A 262 0.50 -26.08 -4.64
C GLY A 262 -0.93 -26.33 -4.22
#